data_AF-A0A1J8QLZ5-F1
#
_entry.id   AF-A0A1J8QLZ5-F1
#
_cell.length_a   1.000
_cell.length_b   1.000
_cell.length_c   1.000
_cell.angle_alpha   90.00
_cell.angle_beta   90.00
_cell.angle_gamma   90.00
#
_symmetry.space_group_name_H-M   'P 1'
#
loop_
_entity.id
_entity.type
_entity.pdbx_description
1 polymer ?
#
loop_
_entity_poly.entity_id
_entity_poly.type
_entity_poly.pdbx_seq_one_letter_code
_entity_poly.pdbx_strand_id
1 'polypeptide(L)'
;MQIKRAREMIVNMIDDPQRYHSHFATFTSSTGMSIIYGYETSSRDDPLVQVVTKAVELGIAMMTPERAMLLKTFPSLLKLPDWCWGSSIKHDAQASTHHMNEMENLPFQYAKQHMVDNSLLDQSSMVAENLQRIEKQDEVSKPMLETALKDTAVTALIGE
;
A
#
# COMPACT_ATOMS: atom_id res chain seq x y z
N MET A 1 17.04 3.34 11.36
CA MET A 1 15.99 3.72 10.38
C MET A 1 14.88 4.57 11.01
N GLN A 2 14.09 4.05 11.96
CA GLN A 2 12.94 4.74 12.58
C GLN A 2 13.22 6.16 13.10
N ILE A 3 14.31 6.35 13.85
CA ILE A 3 14.69 7.65 14.42
C ILE A 3 14.96 8.70 13.34
N LYS A 4 15.54 8.29 12.20
CA LYS A 4 15.79 9.19 11.05
C LYS A 4 14.45 9.69 10.49
N ARG A 5 13.51 8.76 10.24
CA ARG A 5 12.18 9.09 9.72
C ARG A 5 11.37 9.93 10.69
N ALA A 6 11.46 9.67 11.99
CA ALA A 6 10.80 10.48 13.01
C ALA A 6 11.33 11.92 13.04
N ARG A 7 12.66 12.10 12.88
CA ARG A 7 13.25 13.44 12.75
C ARG A 7 12.78 14.16 11.48
N GLU A 8 12.75 13.48 10.34
CA GLU A 8 12.23 14.02 9.08
C GLU A 8 10.77 14.46 9.22
N MET A 9 9.93 13.63 9.84
CA MET A 9 8.53 13.94 10.12
C MET A 9 8.39 15.20 11.00
N ILE A 10 9.17 15.30 12.09
CA ILE A 10 9.13 16.46 13.00
C ILE A 10 9.53 17.74 12.26
N VAL A 11 10.58 17.70 11.43
CA VAL A 11 11.00 18.84 10.61
C VAL A 11 9.88 19.26 9.65
N ASN A 12 9.32 18.31 8.89
CA ASN A 12 8.23 18.60 7.95
C ASN A 12 6.98 19.16 8.66
N MET A 13 6.72 18.72 9.89
CA MET A 13 5.60 19.19 10.71
C MET A 13 5.82 20.60 11.26
N ILE A 14 7.06 20.99 11.57
CA ILE A 14 7.39 22.37 11.96
C ILE A 14 7.22 23.30 10.75
N ASP A 15 7.63 22.86 9.56
CA ASP A 15 7.53 23.65 8.33
C ASP A 15 6.08 23.82 7.84
N ASP A 16 5.26 22.76 7.91
CA ASP A 16 3.85 22.77 7.52
C ASP A 16 2.96 22.04 8.55
N PRO A 17 2.60 22.70 9.66
CA PRO A 17 1.82 22.09 10.73
C PRO A 17 0.37 21.79 10.33
N GLN A 18 -0.16 22.48 9.30
CA GLN A 18 -1.55 22.27 8.85
C GLN A 18 -1.73 20.90 8.20
N ARG A 19 -0.65 20.34 7.63
CA ARG A 19 -0.65 19.03 6.97
C ARG A 19 -0.14 17.90 7.86
N TYR A 20 -0.27 18.01 9.18
CA TYR A 20 0.25 17.00 10.13
C TYR A 20 -0.20 15.57 9.80
N HIS A 21 -1.46 15.35 9.40
CA HIS A 21 -1.96 14.02 9.00
C HIS A 21 -1.15 13.41 7.86
N SER A 22 -0.79 14.22 6.85
CA SER A 22 0.01 13.78 5.70
C SER A 22 1.44 13.43 6.13
N HIS A 23 2.01 14.18 7.07
CA HIS A 23 3.34 13.88 7.63
C HIS A 23 3.35 12.57 8.41
N PHE A 24 2.32 12.30 9.22
CA PHE A 24 2.18 11.01 9.91
C PHE A 24 1.97 9.85 8.93
N ALA A 25 1.10 10.02 7.94
CA ALA A 25 0.88 9.00 6.91
C ALA A 25 2.18 8.67 6.17
N THR A 26 2.92 9.70 5.75
CA THR A 26 4.23 9.53 5.09
C THR A 26 5.23 8.81 5.99
N PHE A 27 5.31 9.15 7.28
CA PHE A 27 6.18 8.49 8.25
C PHE A 27 5.85 6.99 8.39
N THR A 28 4.57 6.66 8.61
CA THR A 28 4.11 5.29 8.79
C THR A 28 4.30 4.47 7.51
N SER A 29 3.88 5.00 6.36
CA SER A 29 4.06 4.34 5.07
C SER A 29 5.53 4.15 4.73
N SER A 30 6.39 5.15 4.96
CA SER A 30 7.83 5.02 4.69
C SER A 30 8.51 3.98 5.57
N THR A 31 8.04 3.89 6.81
CA THR A 31 8.49 2.92 7.80
C THR A 31 8.07 1.51 7.40
N GLY A 32 6.79 1.30 7.11
CA GLY A 32 6.25 0.01 6.69
C GLY A 32 6.90 -0.47 5.40
N MET A 33 7.08 0.42 4.41
CA MET A 33 7.72 0.09 3.13
C MET A 33 9.14 -0.47 3.31
N SER A 34 9.93 0.06 4.23
CA SER A 34 11.28 -0.46 4.47
C SER A 34 11.28 -1.78 5.24
N ILE A 35 10.41 -1.94 6.25
CA ILE A 35 10.35 -3.18 7.04
C ILE A 35 9.78 -4.33 6.20
N ILE A 36 8.70 -4.07 5.48
CA ILE A 36 7.95 -5.09 4.76
C ILE A 36 8.64 -5.44 3.45
N TYR A 37 9.00 -4.43 2.64
CA TYR A 37 9.50 -4.63 1.29
C TYR A 37 11.01 -4.38 1.13
N GLY A 38 11.70 -3.94 2.19
CA GLY A 38 13.12 -3.57 2.08
C GLY A 38 13.34 -2.30 1.27
N TYR A 39 12.30 -1.48 1.11
CA TYR A 39 12.36 -0.29 0.27
C TYR A 39 13.09 0.86 0.98
N GLU A 40 14.13 1.41 0.33
CA GLU A 40 14.81 2.61 0.81
C GLU A 40 14.05 3.85 0.35
N THR A 41 13.33 4.45 1.29
CA THR A 41 12.44 5.58 1.02
C THR A 41 13.20 6.89 0.89
N SER A 42 12.81 7.73 -0.07
CA SER A 42 13.31 9.10 -0.15
C SER A 42 12.78 9.94 1.02
N SER A 43 13.53 10.96 1.44
CA SER A 43 13.15 11.81 2.59
C SER A 43 11.89 12.65 2.35
N ARG A 44 11.52 12.89 1.08
CA ARG A 44 10.38 13.71 0.69
C ARG A 44 9.83 13.24 -0.65
N ASP A 45 8.50 13.24 -0.78
CA ASP A 45 7.77 12.99 -2.03
C ASP A 45 8.18 11.70 -2.75
N ASP A 46 8.39 10.64 -1.96
CA ASP A 46 8.74 9.33 -2.49
C ASP A 46 7.57 8.74 -3.30
N PRO A 47 7.79 8.32 -4.57
CA PRO A 47 6.70 7.85 -5.43
C PRO A 47 5.93 6.66 -4.89
N LEU A 48 6.62 5.65 -4.32
CA LEU A 48 5.93 4.46 -3.82
C LEU A 48 5.24 4.75 -2.49
N VAL A 49 5.82 5.60 -1.66
CA VAL A 49 5.13 6.07 -0.44
C VAL A 49 3.88 6.86 -0.80
N GLN A 50 3.92 7.72 -1.82
CA GLN A 50 2.76 8.48 -2.30
C GLN A 50 1.65 7.58 -2.83
N VAL A 51 1.99 6.50 -3.54
CA VAL A 51 1.01 5.49 -3.98
C VAL A 51 0.31 4.89 -2.77
N VAL A 52 1.07 4.48 -1.74
CA VAL A 52 0.51 3.90 -0.51
C VAL A 52 -0.37 4.90 0.22
N THR A 53 0.11 6.13 0.47
CA THR A 53 -0.66 7.14 1.21
C THR A 53 -1.95 7.51 0.48
N LYS A 54 -1.90 7.66 -0.85
CA LYS A 54 -3.07 8.00 -1.66
C LYS A 54 -4.10 6.86 -1.70
N ALA A 55 -3.65 5.61 -1.78
CA ALA A 55 -4.54 4.46 -1.74
C ALA A 55 -5.26 4.35 -0.39
N VAL A 56 -4.55 4.56 0.71
CA VAL A 56 -5.13 4.59 2.06
C VAL A 56 -6.12 5.74 2.23
N GLU A 57 -5.76 6.96 1.81
CA GLU A 57 -6.65 8.13 1.87
C GLU A 57 -7.96 7.90 1.10
N LEU A 58 -7.87 7.38 -0.13
CA LEU A 58 -9.05 7.07 -0.94
C LEU A 58 -9.86 5.92 -0.35
N GLY A 59 -9.19 4.89 0.17
CA GLY A 59 -9.85 3.77 0.85
C GLY A 59 -10.68 4.23 2.04
N ILE A 60 -10.10 5.07 2.92
CA ILE A 60 -10.79 5.66 4.07
C ILE A 60 -11.99 6.50 3.60
N ALA A 61 -11.82 7.31 2.55
CA ALA A 61 -12.91 8.13 2.01
C ALA A 61 -14.06 7.27 1.42
N MET A 62 -13.77 6.07 0.90
CA MET A 62 -14.80 5.13 0.42
C MET A 62 -15.48 4.35 1.54
N MET A 63 -14.78 4.05 2.62
CA MET A 63 -15.27 3.21 3.73
C MET A 63 -16.23 3.92 4.69
N THR A 64 -16.80 5.07 4.31
CA THR A 64 -17.86 5.70 5.11
C THR A 64 -19.06 4.76 5.28
N PRO A 65 -19.70 4.72 6.47
CA PRO A 65 -20.84 3.83 6.73
C PRO A 65 -21.98 3.99 5.72
N GLU A 66 -22.21 5.23 5.27
CA GLU A 66 -23.25 5.58 4.30
C GLU A 66 -22.99 4.95 2.92
N ARG A 67 -21.77 5.13 2.39
CA ARG A 67 -21.37 4.53 1.10
C ARG A 67 -21.37 3.01 1.18
N ALA A 68 -20.86 2.45 2.28
CA ALA A 68 -20.84 1.01 2.51
C ALA A 68 -22.26 0.41 2.58
N MET A 69 -23.18 1.08 3.29
CA MET A 69 -24.58 0.66 3.38
C MET A 69 -25.26 0.71 2.01
N LEU A 70 -25.08 1.78 1.24
CA LEU A 70 -25.64 1.91 -0.11
C LEU A 70 -25.14 0.82 -1.05
N LEU A 71 -23.83 0.54 -1.07
CA LEU A 71 -23.25 -0.52 -1.89
C LEU A 71 -23.72 -1.92 -1.46
N LYS A 72 -23.90 -2.14 -0.15
CA LYS A 72 -24.39 -3.41 0.39
C LYS A 72 -25.87 -3.65 0.07
N THR A 73 -26.70 -2.61 0.13
CA THR A 73 -28.14 -2.71 -0.16
C THR A 73 -28.41 -2.74 -1.66
N PHE A 74 -27.65 -1.98 -2.46
CA PHE A 74 -27.87 -1.84 -3.90
C PHE A 74 -26.58 -2.11 -4.71
N PRO A 75 -26.17 -3.38 -4.84
CA PRO A 75 -24.97 -3.75 -5.61
C PRO A 75 -25.08 -3.41 -7.11
N SER A 76 -26.28 -3.17 -7.61
CA SER A 76 -26.52 -2.69 -8.98
C SER A 76 -25.92 -1.31 -9.26
N LEU A 77 -25.64 -0.49 -8.23
CA LEU A 77 -25.00 0.82 -8.38
C LEU A 77 -23.60 0.72 -9.03
N LEU A 78 -22.88 -0.39 -8.83
CA LEU A 78 -21.58 -0.63 -9.48
C LEU A 78 -21.68 -0.97 -10.97
N LYS A 79 -22.87 -1.39 -11.43
CA LYS A 79 -23.15 -1.77 -12.82
C LYS A 79 -23.85 -0.67 -13.61
N LEU A 80 -24.05 0.50 -13.03
CA LEU A 80 -24.69 1.61 -13.71
C LEU A 80 -23.84 2.08 -14.92
N PRO A 81 -24.50 2.43 -16.04
CA PRO A 81 -23.83 3.14 -17.13
C PRO A 81 -23.27 4.48 -16.64
N ASP A 82 -22.15 4.93 -17.21
CA ASP A 82 -21.42 6.11 -16.73
C ASP A 82 -22.24 7.42 -16.86
N TRP A 83 -23.25 7.43 -17.73
CA TRP A 83 -24.16 8.56 -17.94
C TRP A 83 -25.30 8.67 -16.92
N CYS A 84 -25.49 7.67 -16.05
CA CYS A 84 -26.62 7.63 -15.11
C CYS A 84 -26.32 8.38 -13.80
N TRP A 85 -27.37 8.92 -13.17
CA TRP A 85 -27.27 9.54 -11.85
C TRP A 85 -26.82 8.50 -10.81
N GLY A 86 -25.69 8.76 -10.13
CA GLY A 86 -25.05 7.79 -9.23
C GLY A 86 -23.78 7.13 -9.79
N SER A 87 -23.38 7.44 -11.04
CA SER A 87 -22.10 6.97 -11.62
C SER A 87 -20.86 7.45 -10.84
N SER A 88 -20.98 8.54 -10.07
CA SER A 88 -19.90 9.01 -9.19
C SER A 88 -19.46 7.95 -8.19
N ILE A 89 -20.38 7.17 -7.60
CA ILE A 89 -20.02 6.12 -6.62
C ILE A 89 -19.26 4.98 -7.32
N LYS A 90 -19.67 4.62 -8.54
CA LYS A 90 -18.98 3.64 -9.36
C LYS A 90 -17.58 4.11 -9.75
N HIS A 91 -17.46 5.36 -10.22
CA HIS A 91 -16.19 5.95 -10.61
C HIS A 91 -15.22 6.04 -9.42
N ASP A 92 -15.73 6.51 -8.28
CA ASP A 92 -15.04 6.56 -6.99
C ASP A 92 -14.54 5.17 -6.56
N ALA A 93 -15.41 4.16 -6.63
CA ALA A 93 -15.05 2.77 -6.33
C ALA A 93 -13.97 2.23 -7.28
N GLN A 94 -14.10 2.48 -8.59
CA GLN A 94 -13.12 2.06 -9.58
C GLN A 94 -11.75 2.72 -9.37
N ALA A 95 -11.72 4.02 -9.09
CA ALA A 95 -10.50 4.76 -8.78
C ALA A 95 -9.85 4.23 -7.50
N SER A 96 -10.64 3.97 -6.46
CA SER A 96 -10.15 3.37 -5.22
C SER A 96 -9.58 1.97 -5.44
N THR A 97 -10.27 1.11 -6.21
CA THR A 97 -9.76 -0.23 -6.55
C THR A 97 -8.46 -0.15 -7.35
N HIS A 98 -8.36 0.79 -8.30
CA HIS A 98 -7.13 0.98 -9.06
C HIS A 98 -5.95 1.34 -8.17
N HIS A 99 -6.11 2.33 -7.29
CA HIS A 99 -5.04 2.73 -6.37
C HIS A 99 -4.71 1.65 -5.33
N MET A 100 -5.70 0.87 -4.87
CA MET A 100 -5.44 -0.26 -3.97
C MET A 100 -4.61 -1.34 -4.68
N ASN A 101 -4.93 -1.63 -5.95
CA ASN A 101 -4.14 -2.55 -6.77
C ASN A 101 -2.70 -2.02 -6.96
N GLU A 102 -2.51 -0.72 -7.17
CA GLU A 102 -1.16 -0.14 -7.27
C GLU A 102 -0.38 -0.28 -5.96
N MET A 103 -1.01 0.04 -4.83
CA MET A 103 -0.43 -0.09 -3.49
C MET A 103 0.00 -1.52 -3.16
N GLU A 104 -0.75 -2.51 -3.64
CA GLU A 104 -0.42 -3.93 -3.45
C GLU A 104 0.68 -4.40 -4.43
N ASN A 105 0.54 -4.07 -5.72
CA ASN A 105 1.38 -4.65 -6.76
C ASN A 105 2.76 -4.00 -6.84
N LEU A 106 2.86 -2.67 -6.77
CA LEU A 106 4.11 -1.97 -7.04
C LEU A 106 5.20 -2.26 -5.99
N PRO A 107 4.92 -2.19 -4.66
CA PRO A 107 5.92 -2.53 -3.65
C PRO A 107 6.37 -3.99 -3.71
N PHE A 108 5.44 -4.91 -3.99
CA PHE A 108 5.76 -6.33 -4.09
C PHE A 108 6.62 -6.63 -5.32
N GLN A 109 6.31 -6.02 -6.46
CA GLN A 109 7.12 -6.13 -7.67
C GLN A 109 8.53 -5.55 -7.47
N TYR A 110 8.63 -4.39 -6.80
CA TYR A 110 9.91 -3.81 -6.42
C TYR A 110 10.75 -4.81 -5.60
N ALA A 111 10.16 -5.41 -4.57
CA ALA A 111 10.86 -6.37 -3.72
C ALA A 111 11.31 -7.62 -4.51
N LYS A 112 10.48 -8.15 -5.41
CA LYS A 112 10.88 -9.28 -6.27
C LYS A 112 12.04 -8.92 -7.20
N GLN A 113 12.00 -7.76 -7.84
CA GLN A 113 13.06 -7.32 -8.77
C GLN A 113 14.40 -7.16 -8.06
N HIS A 114 14.44 -6.46 -6.94
CA HIS A 114 15.70 -6.26 -6.21
C HIS A 114 16.22 -7.53 -5.50
N MET A 115 15.38 -8.56 -5.33
CA MET A 115 15.83 -9.88 -4.91
C MET A 115 16.61 -10.58 -6.02
N VAL A 116 16.14 -10.52 -7.27
CA VAL A 116 16.82 -11.09 -8.45
C VAL A 116 18.16 -10.41 -8.70
N ASP A 117 18.22 -9.09 -8.50
CA ASP A 117 19.44 -8.30 -8.70
C ASP A 117 20.46 -8.46 -7.57
N ASN A 118 20.21 -9.34 -6.58
CA ASN A 118 20.99 -9.53 -5.35
C ASN A 118 21.16 -8.26 -4.49
N SER A 119 20.49 -7.17 -4.84
CA SER A 119 20.59 -5.87 -4.16
C SER A 119 19.91 -5.88 -2.79
N LEU A 120 18.95 -6.78 -2.54
CA LEU A 120 18.28 -6.94 -1.23
C LEU A 120 18.97 -7.95 -0.31
N LEU A 121 20.06 -8.62 -0.72
CA LEU A 121 20.73 -9.59 0.15
C LEU A 121 21.29 -8.94 1.43
N ASP A 122 21.59 -7.64 1.39
CA ASP A 122 22.05 -6.87 2.55
C ASP A 122 20.91 -6.17 3.33
N GLN A 123 19.68 -6.13 2.78
CA GLN A 123 18.51 -5.52 3.42
C GLN A 123 17.48 -6.58 3.83
N SER A 124 17.55 -7.02 5.09
CA SER A 124 16.54 -7.89 5.71
C SER A 124 15.17 -7.19 5.70
N SER A 125 14.21 -7.81 5.03
CA SER A 125 12.81 -7.39 4.99
C SER A 125 11.88 -8.59 5.00
N MET A 126 10.65 -8.38 5.46
CA MET A 126 9.68 -9.47 5.59
C MET A 126 9.43 -10.20 4.26
N VAL A 127 9.24 -9.46 3.16
CA VAL A 127 8.98 -10.04 1.84
C VAL A 127 10.22 -10.75 1.31
N ALA A 128 11.41 -10.14 1.39
CA ALA A 128 12.64 -10.77 0.89
C ALA A 128 12.94 -12.09 1.62
N GLU A 129 12.83 -12.11 2.95
CA GLU A 129 13.07 -13.33 3.73
C GLU A 129 12.07 -14.45 3.42
N ASN A 130 10.79 -14.11 3.23
CA ASN A 130 9.78 -15.11 2.90
C ASN A 130 9.89 -15.60 1.46
N LEU A 131 10.23 -14.74 0.49
CA LEU A 131 10.51 -15.16 -0.88
C LEU A 131 11.68 -16.17 -0.93
N GLN A 132 12.77 -15.92 -0.19
CA GLN A 132 13.89 -16.87 -0.07
C GLN A 132 13.47 -18.23 0.53
N ARG A 133 12.48 -18.24 1.43
CA ARG A 133 11.93 -19.49 1.99
C ARG A 133 11.03 -20.20 0.99
N ILE A 134 10.23 -19.46 0.22
CA ILE A 134 9.36 -20.00 -0.83
C ILE A 134 10.18 -20.63 -1.97
N GLU A 135 11.34 -20.05 -2.31
CA GLU A 135 12.27 -20.60 -3.32
C GLU A 135 12.65 -22.07 -3.03
N LYS A 136 12.70 -22.45 -1.75
CA LYS A 136 13.08 -23.78 -1.26
C LYS A 136 11.91 -24.78 -1.19
N GLN A 137 10.68 -24.34 -1.46
CA GLN A 137 9.49 -25.20 -1.45
C GLN A 137 9.20 -25.83 -2.82
N ASP A 138 8.29 -26.79 -2.84
CA ASP A 138 7.84 -27.45 -4.07
C ASP A 138 7.23 -26.45 -5.06
N GLU A 139 7.57 -26.61 -6.35
CA GLU A 139 7.10 -25.73 -7.45
C GLU A 139 5.57 -25.60 -7.51
N VAL A 140 4.83 -26.64 -7.10
CA VAL A 140 3.36 -26.64 -7.07
C VAL A 140 2.82 -25.67 -6.01
N SER A 141 3.53 -25.48 -4.91
CA SER A 141 3.10 -24.68 -3.75
C SER A 141 3.54 -23.22 -3.85
N LYS A 142 4.61 -22.92 -4.61
CA LYS A 142 5.15 -21.56 -4.78
C LYS A 142 4.11 -20.50 -5.15
N PRO A 143 3.25 -20.65 -6.17
CA PRO A 143 2.31 -19.60 -6.55
C PRO A 143 1.28 -19.28 -5.46
N MET A 144 0.82 -20.30 -4.73
CA MET A 144 -0.09 -20.12 -3.60
C MET A 144 0.58 -19.36 -2.46
N LEU A 145 1.83 -19.72 -2.12
CA LEU A 145 2.57 -19.06 -1.05
C LEU A 145 2.95 -17.63 -1.39
N GLU A 146 3.30 -17.34 -2.65
CA GLU A 146 3.56 -15.97 -3.10
C GLU A 146 2.32 -15.09 -2.99
N THR A 147 1.15 -15.61 -3.37
CA THR A 147 -0.13 -14.89 -3.24
C THR A 147 -0.43 -14.60 -1.77
N ALA A 148 -0.32 -15.60 -0.90
CA ALA A 148 -0.55 -15.43 0.53
C ALA A 148 0.45 -14.44 1.17
N LEU A 149 1.71 -14.46 0.74
CA LEU A 149 2.73 -13.51 1.20
C LEU A 149 2.38 -12.08 0.80
N LYS A 150 1.93 -11.89 -0.43
CA LYS A 150 1.51 -10.58 -0.95
C LYS A 150 0.33 -10.03 -0.15
N ASP A 151 -0.70 -10.83 0.08
CA ASP A 151 -1.85 -10.45 0.89
C ASP A 151 -1.43 -10.08 2.33
N THR A 152 -0.58 -10.90 2.94
CA THR A 152 -0.06 -10.66 4.29
C THR A 152 0.75 -9.36 4.37
N ALA A 153 1.56 -9.07 3.35
CA ALA A 153 2.36 -7.84 3.27
C ALA A 153 1.48 -6.59 3.17
N VAL A 154 0.38 -6.66 2.43
CA VAL A 154 -0.61 -5.57 2.36
C VAL A 154 -1.27 -5.34 3.72
N THR A 155 -1.76 -6.40 4.38
CA THR A 155 -2.39 -6.29 5.70
C THR A 155 -1.43 -5.67 6.73
N ALA A 156 -0.17 -6.12 6.75
CA ALA A 156 0.85 -5.58 7.65
C ALA A 156 1.17 -4.09 7.38
N LEU A 157 1.03 -3.61 6.15
CA LEU A 157 1.30 -2.23 5.77
C LEU A 157 0.15 -1.29 6.18
N ILE A 158 -1.10 -1.73 6.02
CA ILE A 158 -2.29 -0.93 6.34
C ILE A 158 -2.47 -0.86 7.87
N GLY A 159 -2.12 -1.92 8.59
CA GLY A 159 -2.38 -2.06 10.02
C GLY A 159 -3.83 -2.50 10.27
N GLU A 160 -4.01 -3.58 11.01
CA GLU A 160 -5.30 -3.97 11.59
C GLU A 160 -5.55 -3.25 12.93
#